data_AF-A0A7W7D577-F1
#
_entry.id   AF-A0A7W7D577-F1
#
_cell.length_a   1.000
_cell.length_b   1.000
_cell.length_c   1.000
_cell.angle_alpha   90.00
_cell.angle_beta   90.00
_cell.angle_gamma   90.00
#
_symmetry.space_group_name_H-M   'P 1'
#
loop_
_entity.id
_entity.type
_entity.pdbx_description
1 polymer ?
#
loop_
_entity_poly.entity_id
_entity_poly.type
_entity_poly.pdbx_seq_one_letter_code
_entity_poly.pdbx_strand_id
1 'polypeptide(L)' 'MRTYRANSIPPDSIAGAISYAIGQPPGVDVNELVIRPARQR' A
#
# COMPACT_ATOMS: atom_id res chain seq x y z
N MET A 1 -16.35 -9.35 13.49
CA MET A 1 -14.95 -8.89 13.54
C MET A 1 -13.97 -9.73 12.73
N ARG A 2 -13.99 -11.07 12.80
CA ARG A 2 -12.97 -11.94 12.16
C ARG A 2 -13.01 -11.96 10.63
N THR A 3 -14.21 -11.87 10.03
CA THR A 3 -14.41 -11.93 8.57
C THR A 3 -13.97 -10.64 7.85
N TYR A 4 -14.08 -9.47 8.51
CA TYR A 4 -13.67 -8.18 7.93
C TYR A 4 -12.16 -8.10 7.64
N ARG A 5 -11.34 -8.80 8.44
CA ARG A 5 -9.87 -8.82 8.29
C ARG A 5 -9.35 -9.97 7.43
N ALA A 6 -10.22 -10.87 6.95
CA ALA A 6 -9.78 -12.05 6.21
C ALA A 6 -8.96 -11.70 4.95
N ASN A 7 -9.22 -10.52 4.36
CA ASN A 7 -8.52 -10.00 3.19
C ASN A 7 -7.88 -8.63 3.46
N SER A 8 -7.54 -8.30 4.71
CA SER A 8 -6.93 -7.01 5.02
C SER A 8 -5.53 -6.91 4.39
N ILE A 9 -5.21 -5.73 3.86
CA ILE A 9 -3.84 -5.41 3.43
C ILE A 9 -2.94 -5.41 4.68
N PRO A 10 -1.81 -6.16 4.69
CA PRO A 10 -0.87 -6.12 5.80
C PRO A 10 -0.33 -4.71 6.04
N PRO A 11 -0.15 -4.27 7.30
CA PRO A 11 0.42 -2.96 7.61
C PRO A 11 1.77 -2.71 6.93
N ASP A 12 2.63 -3.73 6.88
CA ASP A 12 3.95 -3.67 6.27
C ASP A 12 3.89 -3.37 4.76
N SER A 13 2.81 -3.79 4.08
CA SER A 13 2.60 -3.44 2.67
C SER A 13 2.34 -1.95 2.49
N ILE A 14 1.64 -1.31 3.43
CA ILE A 14 1.41 0.14 3.43
C ILE A 14 2.70 0.87 3.78
N ALA A 15 3.43 0.40 4.79
CA ALA A 15 4.72 0.96 5.17
C ALA A 15 5.71 0.94 3.99
N GLY A 16 5.82 -0.19 3.28
CA GLY A 16 6.66 -0.31 2.09
C GLY A 16 6.24 0.63 0.95
N ALA A 17 4.94 0.83 0.75
CA ALA A 17 4.44 1.77 -0.26
C ALA A 17 4.81 3.22 0.07
N ILE A 18 4.73 3.61 1.36
CA ILE A 18 5.16 4.93 1.83
C ILE A 18 6.68 5.06 1.67
N SER A 19 7.46 4.07 2.08
CA SER A 19 8.93 4.06 1.91
C SER A 19 9.34 4.22 0.44
N TYR A 20 8.61 3.59 -0.48
CA TYR A 20 8.82 3.79 -1.91
C TYR A 20 8.55 5.24 -2.34
N ALA A 21 7.45 5.86 -1.92
CA ALA A 21 7.10 7.22 -2.32
C ALA A 21 8.11 8.26 -1.80
N ILE A 22 8.49 8.17 -0.52
CA ILE A 22 9.44 9.11 0.08
C ILE A 22 10.87 8.90 -0.42
N GLY A 23 11.19 7.71 -0.95
CA GLY A 23 12.50 7.36 -1.48
C GLY A 23 12.74 7.81 -2.91
N GLN A 24 11.78 8.47 -3.56
CA GLN A 24 11.94 8.91 -4.94
C GLN A 24 12.99 10.02 -5.09
N PRO A 25 13.71 10.09 -6.23
CA PRO A 25 14.67 11.15 -6.48
C PRO A 25 14.04 12.55 -6.50
N PRO A 26 14.84 13.62 -6.31
CA PRO A 26 14.37 14.99 -6.48
C PRO A 26 13.72 15.20 -7.86
N GLY A 27 12.57 15.87 -7.88
CA GLY A 27 11.80 16.15 -9.10
C GLY A 27 10.79 15.08 -9.49
N VAL A 28 10.71 13.97 -8.74
CA VAL A 28 9.64 12.97 -8.88
C VAL A 28 8.59 13.19 -7.80
N ASP A 29 7.36 13.43 -8.22
CA ASP A 29 6.21 13.59 -7.33
C ASP A 29 5.25 12.41 -7.46
N VAL A 30 4.99 11.74 -6.33
CA VAL A 30 4.08 10.59 -6.26
C VAL A 30 2.72 11.09 -5.81
N ASN A 31 1.86 11.38 -6.79
CA ASN A 31 0.53 11.95 -6.55
C ASN A 31 -0.46 10.94 -5.94
N GLU A 32 -0.41 9.67 -6.35
CA GLU A 32 -1.35 8.65 -5.88
C GLU A 32 -0.70 7.25 -5.81
N LEU A 33 -1.08 6.49 -4.78
CA LEU A 33 -0.75 5.08 -4.63
C LEU A 33 -2.03 4.27 -4.36
N VAL A 34 -2.40 3.39 -5.28
CA VAL A 34 -3.58 2.51 -5.13
C VAL A 34 -3.14 1.11 -4.73
N ILE A 35 -3.49 0.70 -3.51
CA ILE A 35 -3.09 -0.59 -2.92
C ILE A 35 -4.33 -1.46 -2.74
N ARG A 36 -4.28 -2.69 -3.25
CA ARG A 36 -5.41 -3.62 -3.28
C ARG A 36 -4.94 -5.04 -2.95
N PRO A 37 -5.72 -5.86 -2.23
CA PRO A 37 -5.41 -7.28 -2.07
C PRO A 37 -5.38 -7.98 -3.43
N ALA A 38 -4.34 -8.77 -3.71
CA ALA A 38 -4.22 -9.49 -4.98
C ALA A 38 -5.31 -10.56 -5.18
N ARG A 39 -5.89 -11.07 -4.08
CA ARG A 39 -7.02 -11.98 -4.07
C ARG A 39 -8.26 -11.24 -3.57
N GLN A 40 -8.86 -10.45 -4.45
CA GLN A 40 -10.17 -9.86 -4.26
C GLN A 40 -11.08 -10.46 -5.34
N ARG A 41 -11.59 -11.68 -5.10
CA ARG A 41 -12.57 -12.33 -5.96
C ARG A 41 -13.85 -12.59 -5.18
#